data_AF-A0A953WZN4-F1
#
_entry.id   AF-A0A953WZN4-F1
#
_cell.length_a   1.000
_cell.length_b   1.000
_cell.length_c   1.000
_cell.angle_alpha   90.00
_cell.angle_beta   90.00
_cell.angle_gamma   90.00
#
_symmetry.space_group_name_H-M   'P 1'
#
loop_
_entity.id
_entity.type
_entity.pdbx_description
1 polymer ?
#
loop_
_entity_poly.entity_id
_entity_poly.type
_entity_poly.pdbx_seq_one_letter_code
_entity_poly.pdbx_strand_id
1 'polypeptide(L)' 'AGAISLARIGKLVFGACDPKGGAVIHGARFFEQPTCHWRPDVEQDEARGEEASALLKEFFRVRRG' A
#
# COMPACT_ATOMS: atom_id res chain seq x y z
N ALA A 1 5.65 -2.26 -4.08
CA ALA A 1 5.47 -1.36 -5.25
C ALA A 1 6.31 -1.78 -6.46
N GLY A 2 7.62 -1.98 -6.33
CA GLY A 2 8.49 -2.40 -7.45
C GLY A 2 8.00 -3.63 -8.23
N ALA A 3 7.70 -4.72 -7.53
CA ALA A 3 7.18 -5.94 -8.17
C ALA A 3 5.85 -5.70 -8.93
N ILE A 4 4.96 -4.84 -8.41
CA ILE A 4 3.69 -4.48 -9.05
C ILE A 4 3.93 -3.77 -10.40
N SER A 5 4.91 -2.87 -10.43
CA SER A 5 5.31 -2.18 -11.66
C SER A 5 5.93 -3.15 -12.67
N LEU A 6 6.85 -4.02 -12.24
CA LEU A 6 7.50 -5.02 -13.10
C LEU A 6 6.50 -6.02 -13.69
N ALA A 7 5.48 -6.40 -12.92
CA ALA A 7 4.40 -7.28 -13.37
C ALA A 7 3.35 -6.58 -14.26
N ARG A 8 3.47 -5.26 -14.48
CA ARG A 8 2.56 -4.44 -15.29
C ARG A 8 1.09 -4.54 -14.87
N ILE A 9 0.83 -4.57 -13.57
CA ILE A 9 -0.53 -4.58 -13.03
C ILE A 9 -1.24 -3.27 -13.38
N GLY A 10 -2.45 -3.34 -13.94
CA GLY A 10 -3.20 -2.16 -14.40
C GLY A 10 -3.83 -1.32 -13.28
N LYS A 11 -4.31 -1.97 -12.22
CA LYS A 11 -4.94 -1.28 -11.09
C LYS A 11 -4.49 -1.87 -9.76
N LEU A 12 -4.18 -1.01 -8.80
CA LEU A 12 -3.85 -1.34 -7.43
C LEU A 12 -4.89 -0.69 -6.51
N VAL A 13 -5.67 -1.51 -5.83
CA VAL A 13 -6.58 -1.06 -4.77
C VAL A 13 -6.02 -1.54 -3.42
N PHE A 14 -5.88 -0.64 -2.45
CA PHE A 14 -5.40 -0.99 -1.11
C PHE A 14 -6.28 -0.39 -0.02
N GLY A 15 -6.38 -1.04 1.15
CA GLY A 15 -7.22 -0.57 2.26
C GLY A 15 -6.49 0.37 3.22
N ALA A 16 -5.77 -0.21 4.19
CA ALA A 16 -5.09 0.57 5.21
C ALA A 16 -3.78 1.19 4.71
N CYS A 17 -3.55 2.45 5.08
CA CYS A 17 -2.28 3.13 4.87
C CYS A 17 -1.17 2.55 5.75
N ASP A 18 0.07 2.57 5.23
CA ASP A 18 1.28 2.38 6.02
C ASP A 18 2.13 3.66 6.00
N PRO A 19 1.99 4.54 7.00
CA PRO A 19 2.77 5.78 7.09
C PRO A 19 4.26 5.58 7.33
N LYS A 20 4.69 4.41 7.84
CA LYS A 20 6.08 4.16 8.22
C LYS A 20 6.90 3.59 7.06
N GLY A 21 6.35 2.59 6.38
CA GLY A 21 7.06 1.81 5.36
C GLY A 21 6.38 1.77 4.00
N GLY A 22 5.20 2.40 3.85
CA GLY A 22 4.47 2.41 2.60
C GLY A 22 5.30 3.04 1.48
N ALA A 23 5.18 2.46 0.28
CA ALA A 23 5.88 2.94 -0.93
C ALA A 23 4.91 3.38 -2.04
N VAL A 24 3.60 3.37 -1.78
CA VAL A 24 2.57 3.77 -2.75
C VAL A 24 2.29 5.27 -2.61
N ILE A 25 1.63 5.67 -1.53
CA ILE A 25 1.31 7.08 -1.21
C ILE A 25 2.20 7.68 -0.10
N HIS A 26 2.85 6.83 0.69
CA HIS A 26 3.80 7.23 1.74
C HIS A 26 5.24 6.95 1.30
N GLY A 27 6.20 7.42 2.10
CA GLY A 27 7.62 7.10 1.94
C GLY A 27 8.15 7.43 0.56
N ALA A 28 8.67 6.42 -0.13
CA ALA A 28 9.36 6.56 -1.41
C ALA A 28 8.45 6.93 -2.59
N ARG A 29 7.11 6.86 -2.43
CA ARG A 29 6.10 7.09 -3.48
C ARG A 29 6.55 6.55 -4.84
N PHE A 30 6.81 5.25 -4.85
CA PHE A 30 7.57 4.56 -5.89
C PHE A 30 7.03 4.80 -7.30
N PHE A 31 5.71 4.88 -7.48
CA PHE A 31 5.10 5.08 -8.79
C PHE A 31 5.30 6.51 -9.33
N GLU A 32 5.60 7.49 -8.47
CA GLU A 32 5.94 8.86 -8.88
C GLU A 32 7.39 9.00 -9.37
N GLN A 33 8.23 7.98 -9.14
CA GLN A 33 9.63 8.07 -9.52
C GLN A 33 9.81 8.13 -11.04
N PRO A 34 10.77 8.93 -11.54
CA PRO A 34 11.03 9.03 -12.98
C PRO A 34 11.53 7.72 -13.59
N THR A 35 12.15 6.86 -12.77
CA THR A 35 12.63 5.52 -13.12
C THR A 35 11.53 4.46 -13.11
N CYS A 36 10.30 4.80 -12.72
CA CYS A 36 9.16 3.90 -12.75
C CYS A 36 8.52 3.89 -14.15
N HIS A 37 8.77 2.84 -14.93
CA HIS A 37 8.32 2.76 -16.33
C HIS A 37 6.87 2.29 -16.51
N TRP A 38 6.28 1.64 -15.50
CA TRP A 38 4.87 1.26 -15.48
C TRP A 38 4.21 1.71 -14.18
N ARG A 39 3.08 2.41 -14.30
CA ARG A 39 2.35 3.00 -13.18
C ARG A 39 0.91 2.49 -13.19
N PRO A 40 0.50 1.69 -12.19
CA PRO A 40 -0.90 1.30 -12.06
C PRO A 40 -1.77 2.53 -11.76
N ASP A 41 -3.06 2.43 -12.06
CA ASP A 41 -4.07 3.26 -11.41
C ASP A 41 -4.16 2.85 -9.93
N VAL A 42 -4.07 3.81 -9.02
CA VAL A 42 -3.96 3.57 -7.58
C VAL A 42 -5.17 4.16 -6.88
N GLU A 43 -5.89 3.32 -6.16
CA GLU A 43 -7.06 3.72 -5.39
C GLU A 43 -6.93 3.20 -3.95
N GLN A 44 -7.27 4.05 -2.98
CA GLN A 44 -7.46 3.60 -1.61
C GLN A 44 -8.93 3.25 -1.40
N ASP A 45 -9.21 2.03 -0.97
CA ASP A 45 -10.54 1.63 -0.50
C ASP A 45 -10.73 2.16 0.93
N GLU A 46 -11.29 3.36 1.05
CA GLU A 46 -11.56 4.00 2.33
C GLU A 46 -12.55 3.21 3.19
N ALA A 47 -13.55 2.57 2.56
CA ALA A 47 -14.57 1.78 3.26
C ALA A 47 -13.97 0.56 3.97
N ARG A 48 -12.94 -0.05 3.39
CA ARG A 48 -12.18 -1.16 4.00
C ARG A 48 -10.96 -0.71 4.79
N GLY A 49 -10.58 0.56 4.71
CA GLY A 49 -9.36 1.09 5.31
C GLY A 49 -9.33 0.95 6.84
N GLU A 50 -10.43 1.28 7.51
CA GLU A 50 -10.52 1.17 8.97
C GLU A 50 -10.48 -0.27 9.46
N GLU A 51 -11.24 -1.16 8.80
CA GLU A 51 -11.29 -2.59 9.11
C GLU A 51 -9.90 -3.22 8.97
N ALA A 52 -9.21 -2.98 7.85
CA ALA A 52 -7.85 -3.47 7.63
C ALA A 52 -6.85 -2.92 8.67
N SER A 53 -7.00 -1.66 9.07
CA SER A 53 -6.15 -1.04 10.11
C SER A 53 -6.37 -1.67 11.48
N ALA A 54 -7.62 -1.93 11.85
CA ALA A 54 -7.98 -2.59 13.11
C ALA A 54 -7.41 -4.01 13.16
N LEU A 55 -7.54 -4.78 12.08
CA LEU A 55 -6.99 -6.13 11.97
C LEU A 55 -5.47 -6.15 12.18
N LEU A 56 -4.74 -5.22 11.55
CA LEU A 56 -3.28 -5.12 11.70
C LEU A 56 -2.88 -4.77 13.14
N LYS A 57 -3.57 -3.79 13.76
CA LYS A 57 -3.30 -3.39 15.15
C LYS A 57 -3.53 -4.54 16.11
N GLU A 58 -4.63 -5.27 15.95
CA GLU A 58 -4.96 -6.41 16.79
C GLU A 58 -3.91 -7.52 16.69
N PHE A 59 -3.59 -7.92 15.46
CA PHE A 59 -2.61 -8.96 15.20
C PHE A 59 -1.26 -8.67 15.87
N PHE A 60 -0.75 -7.45 15.69
CA PHE A 60 0.54 -7.08 16.26
C PHE A 60 0.49 -6.82 17.77
N ARG A 61 -0.68 -6.45 18.33
CA ARG A 61 -0.89 -6.37 19.78
C ARG A 61 -0.75 -7.76 20.40
N VAL A 62 -1.45 -8.75 19.85
CA VAL A 62 -1.40 -10.14 20.31
C VAL A 62 0.01 -10.73 20.16
N ARG A 63 0.67 -10.50 19.01
CA ARG A 63 2.01 -11.05 18.74
C ARG A 63 3.12 -10.51 19.67
N ARG A 64 2.95 -9.31 20.22
CA ARG A 64 3.91 -8.67 21.13
C ARG A 64 3.58 -8.89 22.61
N GLY A 65 2.45 -9.53 22.91
CA GLY A 65 2.04 -9.93 24.25
C GLY A 65 2.82 -11.14 24.73
#